data_AF-A0A2H5YMH7-F1
#
_entry.id   AF-A0A2H5YMH7-F1
#
_cell.length_a   1.000
_cell.length_b   1.000
_cell.length_c   1.000
_cell.angle_alpha   90.00
_cell.angle_beta   90.00
_cell.angle_gamma   90.00
#
_symmetry.space_group_name_H-M   'P 1'
#
loop_
_entity.id
_entity.type
_entity.pdbx_description
1 polymer ?
#
loop_
_entity_poly.entity_id
_entity_poly.type
_entity_poly.pdbx_seq_one_letter_code
_entity_poly.pdbx_strand_id
1 'polypeptide(L)'
;MSAYPAYPRSPFSRLARWTARATGHPLGFLVALAVVIGWAATGPIFGFGDSWQLVINTGTTIVTFLMVFLIQNTQNHDSAVVQLKLDELIRAERSAHNALLDLEELTDAEIERLRAHYVELARLAREALRQGRRDIGTPDVPLDWDSTAKAGPND
;
A
#
# COMPACT_ATOMS: atom_id res chain seq x y z
N MET A 1 -27.04 17.96 1.72
CA MET A 1 -26.59 16.75 1.00
C MET A 1 -25.67 17.21 -0.13
N SER A 2 -24.39 17.47 0.19
CA SER A 2 -23.41 17.94 -0.78
C SER A 2 -22.97 16.78 -1.66
N ALA A 3 -23.21 16.88 -2.96
CA ALA A 3 -22.73 15.93 -3.94
C ALA A 3 -21.20 15.93 -3.92
N TYR A 4 -20.58 14.78 -3.61
CA TYR A 4 -19.14 14.61 -3.77
C TYR A 4 -18.79 14.78 -5.26
N PRO A 5 -17.82 15.63 -5.61
CA PRO A 5 -17.36 15.74 -6.99
C PRO A 5 -16.73 14.40 -7.39
N ALA A 6 -17.32 13.73 -8.37
CA ALA A 6 -16.74 12.54 -8.96
C ALA A 6 -15.39 12.92 -9.59
N TYR A 7 -14.29 12.46 -9.00
CA TYR A 7 -12.95 12.76 -9.48
C TYR A 7 -12.83 12.29 -10.94
N PRO A 8 -12.48 13.18 -11.89
CA PRO A 8 -12.36 12.80 -13.28
C PRO A 8 -11.29 11.73 -13.40
N ARG A 9 -11.65 10.56 -13.95
CA ARG A 9 -10.69 9.48 -14.20
C ARG A 9 -9.69 9.96 -15.24
N SER A 10 -8.52 10.43 -14.79
CA SER A 10 -7.42 10.84 -15.64
C SER A 10 -7.10 9.74 -16.67
N PRO A 11 -6.83 10.08 -17.95
CA PRO A 11 -6.47 9.11 -18.97
C PRO A 11 -5.24 8.27 -18.56
N PHE A 12 -4.29 8.86 -17.83
CA PHE A 12 -3.16 8.16 -17.23
C PHE A 12 -3.61 7.06 -16.25
N SER A 13 -4.57 7.37 -15.38
CA SER A 13 -5.11 6.40 -14.42
C SER A 13 -5.85 5.23 -15.12
N ARG A 14 -6.48 5.48 -16.27
CA ARG A 14 -7.10 4.41 -17.07
C ARG A 14 -6.05 3.53 -17.74
N LEU A 15 -5.01 4.14 -18.30
CA LEU A 15 -3.89 3.40 -18.90
C LEU A 15 -3.18 2.55 -17.85
N ALA A 16 -2.81 3.13 -16.70
CA ALA A 16 -2.14 2.40 -15.61
C ALA A 16 -2.94 1.18 -15.13
N ARG A 17 -4.24 1.34 -14.88
CA ARG A 17 -5.13 0.22 -14.48
C ARG A 17 -5.35 -0.80 -15.59
N TRP A 18 -5.32 -0.39 -16.86
CA TRP A 18 -5.41 -1.33 -17.97
C TRP A 18 -4.12 -2.12 -18.11
N THR A 19 -2.97 -1.44 -18.08
CA THR A 19 -1.66 -2.07 -18.13
C THR A 19 -1.46 -3.03 -16.97
N ALA A 20 -1.71 -2.61 -15.72
CA ALA A 20 -1.57 -3.48 -14.54
C ALA A 20 -2.44 -4.74 -14.62
N ARG A 21 -3.67 -4.63 -15.14
CA ARG A 21 -4.54 -5.80 -15.37
C ARG A 21 -4.05 -6.66 -16.53
N ALA A 22 -3.55 -6.06 -17.60
CA ALA A 22 -3.03 -6.78 -18.75
C ALA A 22 -1.76 -7.56 -18.42
N THR A 23 -0.81 -6.98 -17.68
CA THR A 23 0.42 -7.68 -17.24
C THR A 23 0.18 -8.69 -16.13
N GLY A 24 -0.90 -8.57 -15.34
CA GLY A 24 -1.27 -9.57 -14.33
C GLY A 24 -2.10 -10.75 -14.86
N HIS A 25 -2.66 -10.66 -16.08
CA HIS A 25 -3.53 -11.68 -16.64
C HIS A 25 -2.74 -12.72 -17.48
N PRO A 26 -3.03 -14.03 -17.38
CA PRO A 26 -2.41 -15.09 -18.20
C PRO A 26 -2.37 -14.82 -19.71
N LEU A 27 -3.33 -14.07 -20.26
CA LEU A 27 -3.37 -13.69 -21.67
C LEU A 27 -2.27 -12.67 -22.03
N GLY A 28 -1.90 -11.77 -21.11
CA GLY A 28 -0.81 -10.83 -21.32
C GLY A 28 0.55 -11.53 -21.43
N PHE A 29 0.76 -12.59 -20.65
CA PHE A 29 1.94 -13.44 -20.75
C PHE A 29 2.03 -14.12 -22.12
N LEU A 30 0.93 -14.69 -22.61
CA LEU A 30 0.89 -15.32 -23.94
C LEU A 30 1.18 -14.32 -25.07
N VAL A 31 0.66 -13.09 -24.98
CA VAL A 31 0.97 -12.02 -25.95
C VAL A 31 2.44 -11.63 -25.89
N ALA A 32 3.00 -11.44 -24.69
CA ALA A 32 4.42 -11.13 -24.52
C ALA A 32 5.31 -12.24 -25.09
N LEU A 33 4.96 -13.51 -24.84
CA LEU A 33 5.67 -14.65 -25.38
C LEU A 33 5.60 -14.70 -26.92
N ALA A 34 4.43 -14.44 -27.50
CA ALA A 34 4.27 -14.38 -28.96
C ALA A 34 5.12 -13.26 -29.58
N VAL A 35 5.22 -12.10 -28.93
CA VAL A 35 6.10 -10.99 -29.35
C VAL A 35 7.57 -11.40 -29.31
N VAL A 36 8.02 -12.06 -28.25
CA VAL A 36 9.40 -12.56 -28.13
C VAL A 36 9.72 -13.60 -29.20
N ILE A 37 8.79 -14.52 -29.48
CA ILE A 37 8.95 -15.52 -30.55
C ILE A 37 8.99 -14.85 -31.92
N GLY A 38 8.11 -13.88 -32.18
CA GLY A 38 8.10 -13.11 -33.42
C GLY A 38 9.41 -12.34 -33.63
N TRP A 39 9.94 -11.73 -32.58
CA TRP A 39 11.26 -11.08 -32.62
C TRP A 39 12.38 -12.10 -32.88
N ALA A 40 12.38 -13.25 -32.19
CA ALA A 40 13.36 -14.32 -32.40
C ALA A 40 13.39 -14.82 -33.85
N ALA A 41 12.20 -14.94 -34.48
CA ALA A 41 12.06 -15.35 -35.87
C ALA A 41 12.62 -14.34 -36.89
N THR A 42 12.76 -13.06 -36.51
CA THR A 42 13.44 -12.07 -37.36
C THR A 42 14.96 -12.14 -37.25
N GLY A 43 15.51 -12.79 -36.22
CA GLY A 43 16.96 -12.94 -36.01
C GLY A 43 17.74 -13.52 -37.18
N PRO A 44 17.30 -14.63 -37.82
CA PRO A 44 17.97 -15.20 -38.99
C PRO A 44 18.02 -14.26 -40.20
N ILE A 45 17.04 -13.37 -40.37
CA ILE A 45 16.99 -12.39 -41.47
C ILE A 45 18.07 -11.31 -41.27
N PHE A 46 18.30 -10.91 -40.02
CA PHE A 46 19.28 -9.89 -39.64
C PHE A 46 20.62 -10.45 -39.18
N GLY A 47 20.86 -11.76 -39.36
CA GLY A 47 22.10 -12.43 -38.98
C GLY A 47 22.44 -12.33 -37.49
N PHE A 48 21.44 -12.14 -36.62
CA PHE A 48 21.61 -11.90 -35.18
C PHE A 48 22.57 -10.74 -34.83
N GLY A 49 22.68 -9.75 -35.72
CA GLY A 49 23.61 -8.62 -35.57
C GLY A 49 23.24 -7.62 -34.47
N ASP A 50 24.15 -6.68 -34.20
CA ASP A 50 24.05 -5.73 -33.08
C ASP A 50 22.76 -4.90 -33.09
N SER A 51 22.29 -4.48 -34.28
CA SER A 51 21.03 -3.73 -34.40
C SER A 51 19.80 -4.54 -33.98
N TRP A 52 19.80 -5.85 -34.25
CA TRP A 52 18.69 -6.74 -33.89
C TRP A 52 18.61 -6.97 -32.36
N GLN A 53 19.76 -7.10 -31.70
CA GLN A 53 19.85 -7.19 -30.23
C GLN A 53 19.55 -5.85 -29.56
N LEU A 54 20.01 -4.74 -30.14
CA LEU A 54 19.79 -3.39 -29.61
C LEU A 54 18.29 -3.06 -29.51
N VAL A 55 17.50 -3.41 -30.53
CA VAL A 55 16.05 -3.15 -30.55
C VAL A 55 15.33 -3.78 -29.36
N ILE A 56 15.62 -5.04 -29.03
CA ILE A 56 14.94 -5.69 -27.89
C ILE A 56 15.47 -5.17 -26.55
N ASN A 57 16.77 -4.94 -26.44
CA ASN A 57 17.38 -4.48 -25.18
C ASN A 57 16.91 -3.07 -24.84
N THR A 58 16.94 -2.15 -25.82
CA THR A 58 16.46 -0.78 -25.63
C THR A 58 14.95 -0.74 -25.43
N GLY A 59 14.19 -1.49 -26.22
CA GLY A 59 12.72 -1.55 -26.11
C GLY A 59 12.28 -2.08 -24.75
N THR A 60 12.85 -3.19 -24.30
CA THR A 60 12.53 -3.79 -23.00
C THR A 60 12.92 -2.86 -21.86
N THR A 61 14.05 -2.16 -21.96
CA THR A 61 14.47 -1.18 -20.94
C THR A 61 13.46 -0.04 -20.79
N ILE A 62 13.01 0.55 -21.91
CA ILE A 62 11.99 1.61 -21.88
C ILE A 62 10.68 1.09 -21.28
N VAL A 63 10.20 -0.07 -21.73
CA VAL A 63 8.98 -0.68 -21.20
C VAL A 63 9.11 -0.98 -19.72
N THR A 64 10.26 -1.49 -19.27
CA THR A 64 10.52 -1.79 -17.87
C THR A 64 10.53 -0.52 -17.03
N PHE A 65 11.19 0.53 -17.48
CA PHE A 65 11.20 1.83 -16.81
C PHE A 65 9.77 2.37 -16.65
N LEU A 66 8.99 2.38 -17.74
CA LEU A 66 7.58 2.78 -17.68
C LEU A 66 6.76 1.88 -16.75
N MET A 67 6.99 0.56 -16.77
CA MET A 67 6.28 -0.39 -15.92
C MET A 67 6.56 -0.16 -14.44
N VAL A 68 7.78 0.20 -14.04
CA VAL A 68 8.11 0.60 -12.66
C VAL A 68 7.24 1.79 -12.23
N PHE A 69 7.14 2.85 -13.03
CA PHE A 69 6.27 3.99 -12.71
C PHE A 69 4.79 3.60 -12.65
N LEU A 70 4.32 2.74 -13.56
CA LEU A 70 2.92 2.29 -13.58
C LEU A 70 2.58 1.42 -12.37
N ILE A 71 3.48 0.52 -11.98
CA ILE A 71 3.36 -0.31 -10.79
C ILE A 71 3.35 0.59 -9.55
N GLN A 72 4.31 1.50 -9.41
CA GLN A 72 4.37 2.43 -8.28
C GLN A 72 3.10 3.30 -8.18
N ASN A 73 2.59 3.83 -9.28
CA ASN A 73 1.35 4.61 -9.27
C ASN A 73 0.13 3.76 -8.85
N THR A 74 0.05 2.52 -9.31
CA THR A 74 -1.04 1.61 -8.95
C THR A 74 -0.93 1.20 -7.48
N GLN A 75 0.27 0.84 -7.02
CA GLN A 75 0.55 0.49 -5.64
C GLN A 75 0.27 1.65 -4.68
N ASN A 76 0.70 2.87 -5.00
CA ASN A 76 0.46 4.05 -4.17
C ASN A 76 -1.04 4.32 -3.97
N HIS A 77 -1.84 4.18 -5.03
CA HIS A 77 -3.29 4.33 -4.94
C HIS A 77 -3.95 3.19 -4.14
N ASP A 78 -3.53 1.94 -4.40
CA ASP A 78 -4.13 0.77 -3.73
C ASP A 78 -3.83 0.76 -2.23
N SER A 79 -2.62 1.18 -1.81
CA SER A 79 -2.28 1.38 -0.40
C SER A 79 -3.20 2.40 0.28
N ALA A 80 -3.41 3.57 -0.34
CA ALA A 80 -4.28 4.61 0.20
C ALA A 80 -5.75 4.14 0.34
N VAL A 81 -6.24 3.32 -0.61
CA VAL A 81 -7.59 2.74 -0.52
C VAL A 81 -7.70 1.73 0.61
N VAL A 82 -6.64 0.95 0.88
CA VAL A 82 -6.63 0.00 2.00
C VAL A 82 -6.67 0.73 3.34
N GLN A 83 -5.86 1.77 3.52
CA GLN A 83 -5.87 2.62 4.72
C GLN A 83 -7.26 3.20 4.98
N LEU A 84 -7.87 3.84 3.99
CA LEU A 84 -9.20 4.43 4.13
C LEU A 84 -10.29 3.41 4.52
N LYS A 85 -10.17 2.15 4.05
CA LYS A 85 -11.10 1.08 4.44
C LYS A 85 -10.87 0.62 5.88
N LEU A 86 -9.62 0.57 6.33
CA LEU A 86 -9.28 0.26 7.72
C LEU A 86 -9.77 1.37 8.65
N ASP A 87 -9.59 2.62 8.27
CA ASP A 87 -10.08 3.79 9.00
C ASP A 87 -11.59 3.74 9.20
N GLU A 88 -12.35 3.40 8.15
CA GLU A 88 -13.80 3.25 8.26
C GLU A 88 -14.21 2.04 9.11
N LEU A 89 -13.46 0.94 9.10
CA LEU A 89 -13.70 -0.20 9.99
C LEU A 89 -13.43 0.13 11.46
N ILE A 90 -12.32 0.82 11.74
CA ILE A 90 -12.00 1.34 13.08
C ILE A 90 -13.12 2.29 13.52
N ARG A 91 -13.53 3.22 12.67
CA ARG A 91 -14.60 4.17 12.97
C ARG A 91 -15.96 3.50 13.22
N ALA A 92 -16.30 2.46 12.44
CA ALA A 92 -17.57 1.75 12.57
C ALA A 92 -17.62 0.85 13.81
N GLU A 93 -16.46 0.45 14.35
CA GLU A 93 -16.34 -0.34 15.56
C GLU A 93 -16.48 0.54 16.80
N ARG A 94 -17.56 0.33 17.58
CA ARG A 94 -17.91 1.15 18.76
C ARG A 94 -16.90 1.11 19.91
N SER A 95 -15.89 0.25 19.83
CA SER A 95 -14.83 0.07 20.82
C SER A 95 -13.43 0.31 20.27
N ALA A 96 -13.26 0.83 19.05
CA ALA A 96 -11.95 1.12 18.52
C ALA A 96 -11.52 2.55 18.89
N HIS A 97 -10.30 2.68 19.42
CA HIS A 97 -9.76 3.94 19.89
C HIS A 97 -9.44 4.85 18.70
N ASN A 98 -10.11 6.01 18.60
CA ASN A 98 -9.88 7.01 17.55
C ASN A 98 -8.41 7.46 17.40
N ALA A 99 -7.56 7.23 18.40
CA ALA A 99 -6.14 7.48 18.31
C ALA A 99 -5.38 6.53 17.37
N LEU A 100 -5.99 5.44 16.92
CA LEU A 100 -5.42 4.54 15.90
C LEU A 100 -5.78 4.95 14.47
N LEU A 101 -6.69 5.91 14.31
CA LEU A 101 -7.22 6.36 13.01
C LEU A 101 -6.23 7.26 12.26
N ASP A 102 -5.04 7.50 12.82
CA ASP A 102 -4.00 8.34 12.23
C ASP A 102 -2.59 7.89 12.66
N LEU A 103 -2.34 6.58 12.62
CA LEU A 103 -1.03 6.02 12.98
C LEU A 103 0.11 6.49 12.07
N GLU A 104 -0.21 6.98 10.87
CA GLU A 104 0.75 7.33 9.83
C GLU A 104 1.35 8.72 10.01
N GLU A 105 0.66 9.60 10.73
CA GLU A 105 1.15 10.93 11.09
C GLU A 105 1.92 10.95 12.43
N LEU A 106 1.92 9.85 13.18
CA LEU A 106 2.64 9.75 14.45
C LEU A 106 4.17 9.77 14.26
N THR A 107 4.85 10.42 15.18
CA THR A 107 6.31 10.36 15.28
C THR A 107 6.77 8.99 15.82
N ASP A 108 8.02 8.61 15.54
CA ASP A 108 8.61 7.35 16.06
C ASP A 108 8.49 7.23 17.59
N ALA A 109 8.63 8.35 18.31
CA ALA A 109 8.51 8.39 19.76
C ALA A 109 7.06 8.18 20.26
N GLU A 110 6.06 8.50 19.45
CA GLU A 110 4.65 8.24 19.75
C GLU A 110 4.28 6.80 19.39
N ILE A 111 4.79 6.28 18.28
CA ILE A 111 4.65 4.87 17.91
C ILE A 111 5.24 3.96 19.01
N GLU A 112 6.42 4.29 19.55
CA GLU A 112 7.03 3.48 20.62
C GLU A 112 6.24 3.55 21.93
N ARG A 113 5.68 4.72 22.29
CA ARG A 113 4.80 4.87 23.45
C ARG A 113 3.52 4.05 23.30
N LEU A 114 2.91 4.08 22.12
CA LEU A 114 1.73 3.29 21.80
C LEU A 114 2.04 1.79 21.88
N ARG A 115 3.17 1.36 21.30
CA ARG A 115 3.66 -0.03 21.39
C ARG A 115 3.83 -0.47 22.84
N ALA A 116 4.52 0.33 23.67
CA ALA A 116 4.74 0.02 25.07
C ALA A 116 3.43 -0.18 25.83
N HIS A 117 2.43 0.66 25.52
CA HIS A 117 1.10 0.56 26.11
C HIS A 117 0.38 -0.75 25.72
N TYR A 118 0.38 -1.13 24.44
CA TYR A 118 -0.20 -2.40 23.99
C TYR A 118 0.51 -3.63 24.56
N VAL A 119 1.83 -3.57 24.74
CA VAL A 119 2.59 -4.63 25.39
C VAL A 119 2.13 -4.82 26.84
N GLU A 120 1.87 -3.72 27.56
CA GLU A 120 1.38 -3.76 28.93
C GLU A 120 -0.06 -4.28 29.01
N LEU A 121 -0.96 -3.84 28.12
CA LEU A 121 -2.30 -4.40 28.01
C LEU A 121 -2.27 -5.91 27.76
N ALA A 122 -1.43 -6.36 26.82
CA ALA A 122 -1.25 -7.78 26.55
C ALA A 122 -0.67 -8.55 27.74
N ARG A 123 0.19 -7.92 28.57
CA ARG A 123 0.68 -8.52 29.82
C ARG A 123 -0.46 -8.72 30.81
N LEU A 124 -1.27 -7.68 31.04
CA LEU A 124 -2.41 -7.72 31.95
C LEU A 124 -3.47 -8.74 31.51
N ALA A 125 -3.77 -8.80 30.21
CA ALA A 125 -4.65 -9.79 29.60
C ALA A 125 -4.17 -11.23 29.85
N ARG A 126 -2.88 -11.51 29.60
CA ARG A 126 -2.27 -12.82 29.89
C ARG A 126 -2.32 -13.19 31.38
N GLU A 127 -2.16 -12.22 32.27
CA GLU A 127 -2.28 -12.45 33.72
C GLU A 127 -3.73 -12.73 34.14
N ALA A 128 -4.70 -12.02 33.57
CA ALA A 128 -6.12 -12.26 33.79
C ALA A 128 -6.54 -13.66 33.32
N LEU A 129 -6.03 -14.11 32.16
CA LEU A 129 -6.23 -15.48 31.66
C LEU A 129 -5.64 -16.53 32.60
N ARG A 130 -4.44 -16.32 33.12
CA ARG A 130 -3.80 -17.21 34.12
C ARG A 130 -4.60 -17.29 35.42
N GLN A 131 -5.36 -16.24 35.75
CA GLN A 131 -6.26 -16.18 36.91
C GLN A 131 -7.68 -16.72 36.60
N GLY A 132 -7.91 -17.29 35.40
CA GLY A 132 -9.21 -17.87 35.01
C GLY A 132 -10.28 -16.85 34.63
N ARG A 133 -9.92 -15.58 34.40
CA ARG A 133 -10.84 -14.53 33.95
C ARG A 133 -10.95 -14.52 32.42
N ARG A 134 -12.11 -14.15 31.87
CA ARG A 134 -12.33 -14.05 30.42
C ARG A 134 -11.70 -12.77 29.86
N ASP A 135 -10.87 -12.90 28.85
CA ASP A 135 -10.14 -11.83 28.15
C ASP A 135 -10.85 -11.45 26.83
N ILE A 136 -12.09 -11.00 26.95
CA ILE A 136 -12.96 -10.61 25.80
C ILE A 136 -13.39 -9.15 25.88
N GLY A 137 -12.66 -8.34 26.66
CA GLY A 137 -12.91 -6.91 26.79
C GLY A 137 -12.07 -6.09 25.84
N THR A 138 -12.60 -4.95 25.42
CA THR A 138 -11.88 -3.82 24.81
C THR A 138 -11.78 -2.72 25.89
N PRO A 139 -10.77 -2.78 26.79
CA PRO A 139 -10.61 -1.74 27.79
C PRO A 139 -10.38 -0.38 27.11
N ASP A 140 -11.08 0.67 27.59
CA ASP A 140 -10.80 2.03 27.17
C ASP A 140 -9.34 2.37 27.52
N VAL A 141 -8.61 2.88 26.53
CA VAL A 141 -7.24 3.35 26.69
C VAL A 141 -7.32 4.87 26.69
N PRO A 142 -7.15 5.54 27.85
CA PRO A 142 -7.06 6.99 27.89
C PRO A 142 -5.74 7.39 27.24
N LEU A 143 -5.79 7.79 25.97
CA LEU A 143 -4.66 8.39 25.28
C LEU A 143 -4.78 9.90 25.47
N ASP A 144 -4.09 10.44 26.48
CA ASP A 144 -4.07 11.87 26.80
C ASP A 144 -3.11 12.64 25.88
N TRP A 145 -3.44 12.74 24.60
CA TRP A 145 -2.63 13.46 23.61
C TRP A 145 -2.34 14.93 23.98
N ASP A 146 -3.20 15.58 24.76
CA ASP A 146 -3.10 17.00 25.09
C ASP A 146 -2.01 17.36 26.13
N SER A 147 -1.38 16.38 26.80
CA SER A 147 -0.36 16.67 27.83
C SER A 147 1.00 17.07 27.23
N THR A 148 1.27 16.78 25.96
CA THR A 148 2.54 17.12 25.28
C THR A 148 2.48 18.42 24.48
N ALA A 149 1.30 18.88 24.04
CA ALA A 149 1.18 20.16 23.32
C ALA A 149 1.55 21.38 24.18
N LYS A 150 1.60 21.23 25.51
CA LYS A 150 2.02 22.27 26.47
C LYS A 150 3.48 22.19 26.91
N ALA A 151 4.23 21.18 26.48
CA ALA A 151 5.66 21.06 26.73
C ALA A 151 6.48 21.45 25.48
N GLY A 152 6.10 22.55 24.83
CA GLY A 152 7.06 23.29 24.00
C GLY A 152 8.18 23.82 24.90
N PRO A 153 9.43 23.86 24.44
CA PRO A 153 10.56 24.29 25.27
C PRO A 153 10.34 25.74 25.68
N ASN A 154 9.93 25.94 26.93
CA ASN A 154 10.11 27.20 27.62
C ASN A 154 11.46 27.07 28.32
N ASP A 155 12.47 27.68 27.69
CA ASP A 155 13.72 28.24 28.22
C ASP A 155 14.88 28.08 27.21
#